data_AF-A0A7H1Q3M9-F1
#
_entry.id   AF-A0A7H1Q3M9-F1
#
_cell.length_a   1.000
_cell.length_b   1.000
_cell.length_c   1.000
_cell.angle_alpha   90.00
_cell.angle_beta   90.00
_cell.angle_gamma   90.00
#
_symmetry.space_group_name_H-M   'P 1'
#
loop_
_entity.id
_entity.type
_entity.pdbx_description
1 polymer ?
#
loop_
_entity_poly.entity_id
_entity_poly.type
_entity_poly.pdbx_seq_one_letter_code
_entity_poly.pdbx_strand_id
1 'polypeptide(L)'
;MTSTTPDVTQTELAAALVIVARIAQARAMQATGDPNATVHLDRRVCLQAAAGMPPAARFDRHAWMKAWQAAREDGSLPHRKALYRQLSRTLADELDFDGDSWEGEHRQAEIYRIASRLRTVDTKVCIDDTLGPLDAKVDPHNLWNGFVSPRFTLDAALQLAAQTQQLAEEFNGDGVDTVHVIDCGAKDHDGKPLAFVLRVSWTYMEDEGAEQSTLIIEPDDEGRYSIGGWEWCWSYAHWNCVCGRYSDWHERCWCGLTRDHQPTAPLEIARWTAAAALRRLAPSATSALIDIHEGRPHIVQVYAGDTELDTADDGGVFDTETLGAADAYLHHAIDSSEPADLAAAPGWEHIPDERSANVYRITFPTL
;
A
#
# COMPACT_ATOMS: atom_id res chain seq x y z
N MET A 1 -31.46 -21.72 -9.42
CA MET A 1 -30.07 -21.25 -9.62
C MET A 1 -30.05 -19.77 -9.32
N THR A 2 -29.62 -19.39 -8.12
CA THR A 2 -29.38 -17.99 -7.72
C THR A 2 -28.24 -17.46 -8.57
N SER A 3 -28.57 -16.66 -9.59
CA SER A 3 -27.61 -15.90 -10.38
C SER A 3 -26.92 -14.90 -9.45
N THR A 4 -25.80 -15.29 -8.85
CA THR A 4 -24.86 -14.35 -8.24
C THR A 4 -24.42 -13.37 -9.32
N THR A 5 -24.83 -12.12 -9.17
CA THR A 5 -24.32 -11.05 -10.02
C THR A 5 -22.80 -11.00 -9.79
N PRO A 6 -21.96 -11.05 -10.82
CA PRO A 6 -20.52 -10.98 -10.62
C PRO A 6 -20.17 -9.66 -9.93
N ASP A 7 -19.43 -9.76 -8.82
CA ASP A 7 -18.92 -8.60 -8.10
C ASP A 7 -17.88 -7.89 -8.96
N VAL A 8 -18.05 -6.57 -9.09
CA VAL A 8 -17.08 -5.67 -9.70
C VAL A 8 -16.38 -4.97 -8.55
N THR A 9 -15.06 -5.11 -8.49
CA THR A 9 -14.23 -4.50 -7.45
C THR A 9 -14.15 -2.98 -7.64
N GLN A 10 -13.85 -2.25 -6.56
CA GLN A 10 -13.60 -0.81 -6.64
C GLN A 10 -12.42 -0.49 -7.58
N THR A 11 -11.39 -1.33 -7.59
CA THR A 11 -10.24 -1.20 -8.49
C THR A 11 -10.63 -1.33 -9.97
N GLU A 12 -11.46 -2.32 -10.33
CA GLU A 12 -11.96 -2.48 -11.70
C GLU A 12 -12.83 -1.29 -12.13
N LEU A 13 -13.68 -0.81 -11.22
CA LEU A 13 -14.52 0.36 -11.45
C LEU A 13 -13.68 1.63 -11.67
N ALA A 14 -12.67 1.86 -10.82
CA ALA A 14 -11.75 2.98 -10.94
C ALA A 14 -10.94 2.93 -12.24
N ALA A 15 -10.45 1.75 -12.63
CA ALA A 15 -9.75 1.55 -13.90
C ALA A 15 -10.66 1.87 -15.10
N ALA A 16 -11.93 1.48 -15.05
CA ALA A 16 -12.90 1.83 -16.08
C ALA A 16 -13.17 3.34 -16.15
N LEU A 17 -13.28 4.02 -15.00
CA LEU A 17 -13.43 5.49 -14.95
C LEU A 17 -12.22 6.22 -15.54
N VAL A 18 -10.99 5.73 -15.34
CA VAL A 18 -9.80 6.26 -16.01
C VAL A 18 -9.93 6.17 -17.54
N ILE A 19 -10.48 5.07 -18.07
CA ILE A 19 -10.73 4.94 -19.51
C ILE A 19 -11.77 5.95 -19.96
N VAL A 20 -12.85 6.16 -19.19
CA VAL A 20 -13.87 7.19 -19.47
C VAL A 20 -13.24 8.58 -19.50
N ALA A 21 -12.38 8.92 -18.54
CA ALA A 21 -11.67 10.19 -18.50
C ALA A 21 -10.76 10.40 -19.73
N ARG A 22 -10.04 9.35 -20.16
CA ARG A 22 -9.21 9.39 -21.38
C ARG A 22 -10.05 9.54 -22.65
N ILE A 23 -11.23 8.93 -22.71
CA ILE A 23 -12.16 9.14 -23.83
C ILE A 23 -12.65 10.59 -23.84
N ALA A 24 -12.98 11.16 -22.68
CA ALA A 24 -13.38 12.55 -22.54
C ALA A 24 -12.28 13.50 -23.01
N GLN A 25 -11.03 13.27 -22.57
CA GLN A 25 -9.85 14.01 -23.03
C GLN A 25 -9.69 13.97 -24.55
N ALA A 26 -9.80 12.77 -25.14
CA ALA A 26 -9.67 12.60 -26.58
C ALA A 26 -10.78 13.33 -27.35
N ARG A 27 -12.02 13.33 -26.83
CA ARG A 27 -13.13 14.11 -27.37
C ARG A 27 -12.86 15.60 -27.28
N ALA A 28 -12.33 16.07 -26.15
CA ALA A 28 -12.07 17.49 -25.90
C ALA A 28 -10.99 17.99 -26.86
N MET A 29 -9.87 17.27 -26.92
CA MET A 29 -8.79 17.53 -27.86
C MET A 29 -9.27 17.54 -29.32
N GLN A 30 -10.16 16.62 -29.72
CA GLN A 30 -10.70 16.60 -31.07
C GLN A 30 -11.64 17.76 -31.37
N ALA A 31 -12.45 18.20 -30.40
CA ALA A 31 -13.48 19.20 -30.59
C ALA A 31 -12.94 20.63 -30.49
N THR A 32 -12.03 20.89 -29.54
CA THR A 32 -11.59 22.24 -29.17
C THR A 32 -10.09 22.44 -29.28
N GLY A 33 -9.30 21.37 -29.36
CA GLY A 33 -7.83 21.43 -29.21
C GLY A 33 -7.37 21.61 -27.76
N ASP A 34 -8.28 21.69 -26.80
CA ASP A 34 -7.99 21.80 -25.37
C ASP A 34 -8.38 20.50 -24.65
N PRO A 35 -7.44 19.76 -24.04
CA PRO A 35 -7.74 18.52 -23.32
C PRO A 35 -8.65 18.73 -22.09
N ASN A 36 -8.78 19.96 -21.61
CA ASN A 36 -9.54 20.31 -20.40
C ASN A 36 -10.94 20.86 -20.69
N ALA A 37 -11.31 21.01 -21.97
CA ALA A 37 -12.64 21.48 -22.34
C ALA A 37 -13.73 20.49 -21.89
N THR A 38 -14.93 21.01 -21.65
CA THR A 38 -16.11 20.19 -21.37
C THR A 38 -16.50 19.40 -22.63
N VAL A 39 -16.92 18.16 -22.42
CA VAL A 39 -17.41 17.30 -23.49
C VAL A 39 -18.66 16.57 -23.06
N HIS A 40 -19.53 16.33 -24.04
CA HIS A 40 -20.70 15.51 -23.82
C HIS A 40 -20.31 14.05 -23.59
N LEU A 41 -20.62 13.53 -22.39
CA LEU A 41 -20.55 12.12 -22.06
C LEU A 41 -21.90 11.47 -22.36
N ASP A 42 -21.84 10.28 -22.93
CA ASP A 42 -23.04 9.50 -23.28
C ASP A 42 -22.78 8.02 -23.01
N ARG A 43 -23.84 7.20 -23.04
CA ARG A 43 -23.74 5.75 -22.74
C ARG A 43 -22.68 4.98 -23.51
N ARG A 44 -22.30 5.43 -24.71
CA ARG A 44 -21.28 4.77 -25.54
C ARG A 44 -19.90 4.86 -24.91
N VAL A 45 -19.63 5.90 -24.13
CA VAL A 45 -18.36 6.04 -23.39
C VAL A 45 -18.23 4.94 -22.33
N CYS A 46 -19.30 4.72 -21.55
CA CYS A 46 -19.35 3.61 -20.58
C CYS A 46 -19.26 2.23 -21.27
N LEU A 47 -19.94 2.05 -22.41
CA LEU A 47 -19.85 0.80 -23.17
C LEU A 47 -18.44 0.53 -23.69
N GLN A 48 -17.73 1.57 -24.15
CA GLN A 48 -16.36 1.46 -24.62
C GLN A 48 -15.41 1.09 -23.48
N ALA A 49 -15.53 1.75 -22.33
CA ALA A 49 -14.74 1.45 -21.13
C ALA A 49 -15.00 0.02 -20.61
N ALA A 50 -16.28 -0.35 -20.41
CA ALA A 50 -16.64 -1.69 -19.92
C ALA A 50 -16.32 -2.82 -20.92
N ALA A 51 -16.17 -2.51 -22.21
CA ALA A 51 -15.72 -3.44 -23.23
C ALA A 51 -14.19 -3.57 -23.31
N GLY A 52 -13.42 -2.84 -22.48
CA GLY A 52 -11.95 -2.85 -22.52
C GLY A 52 -11.39 -2.34 -23.84
N MET A 53 -12.14 -1.48 -24.55
CA MET A 53 -11.69 -0.91 -25.81
C MET A 53 -10.68 0.22 -25.55
N PRO A 54 -9.73 0.46 -26.47
CA PRO A 54 -8.83 1.60 -26.37
C PRO A 54 -9.60 2.93 -26.23
N PRO A 55 -9.10 3.90 -25.44
CA PRO A 55 -9.72 5.20 -25.32
C PRO A 55 -9.61 5.95 -26.65
N ALA A 56 -10.75 6.22 -27.28
CA ALA A 56 -10.84 6.91 -28.56
C ALA A 56 -12.02 7.88 -28.52
N ALA A 57 -11.86 9.05 -29.13
CA ALA A 57 -12.89 10.10 -29.12
C ALA A 57 -14.22 9.63 -29.72
N ARG A 58 -14.15 8.84 -30.80
CA ARG A 58 -15.31 8.30 -31.51
C ARG A 58 -15.56 6.85 -31.12
N PHE A 59 -16.84 6.53 -30.91
CA PHE A 59 -17.28 5.17 -30.65
C PHE A 59 -17.28 4.34 -31.94
N ASP A 60 -16.43 3.31 -31.98
CA ASP A 60 -16.42 2.32 -33.07
C ASP A 60 -17.37 1.16 -32.73
N ARG A 61 -18.55 1.18 -33.37
CA ARG A 61 -19.57 0.14 -33.19
C ARG A 61 -19.10 -1.25 -33.63
N HIS A 62 -18.28 -1.36 -34.67
CA HIS A 62 -17.83 -2.64 -35.18
C HIS A 62 -16.80 -3.26 -34.22
N ALA A 63 -15.83 -2.46 -33.76
CA ALA A 63 -14.88 -2.89 -32.75
C ALA A 63 -15.58 -3.29 -31.43
N TRP A 64 -16.58 -2.51 -31.00
CA TRP A 64 -17.40 -2.86 -29.84
C TRP A 64 -18.13 -4.19 -30.01
N MET A 65 -18.82 -4.42 -31.13
CA MET A 65 -19.50 -5.69 -31.40
C MET A 65 -18.53 -6.87 -31.35
N LYS A 66 -17.33 -6.71 -31.90
CA LYS A 66 -16.29 -7.74 -31.89
C LYS A 66 -15.82 -8.03 -30.45
N ALA A 67 -15.53 -7.00 -29.66
CA ALA A 67 -15.14 -7.15 -28.25
C ALA A 67 -16.26 -7.80 -27.41
N TRP A 68 -17.51 -7.44 -27.69
CA TRP A 68 -18.68 -7.97 -27.00
C TRP A 68 -18.96 -9.44 -27.33
N GLN A 69 -18.72 -9.84 -28.59
CA GLN A 69 -18.82 -11.23 -29.02
C GLN A 69 -17.69 -12.06 -28.40
N ALA A 70 -16.45 -11.56 -28.39
CA ALA A 70 -15.34 -12.22 -27.71
C ALA A 70 -15.63 -12.44 -26.21
N ALA A 71 -16.19 -11.42 -25.53
CA ALA A 71 -16.61 -11.54 -24.13
C ALA A 71 -17.69 -12.60 -23.89
N ARG A 72 -18.52 -12.86 -24.90
CA ARG A 72 -19.53 -13.92 -24.84
C ARG A 72 -18.88 -15.30 -24.97
N GLU A 73 -17.89 -15.40 -25.84
CA GLU A 73 -17.16 -16.65 -26.11
C GLU A 73 -16.24 -17.04 -24.94
N ASP A 74 -15.61 -16.07 -24.29
CA ASP A 74 -14.74 -16.29 -23.12
C ASP A 74 -15.48 -16.35 -21.76
N GLY A 75 -16.80 -16.11 -21.77
CA GLY A 75 -17.64 -16.13 -20.57
C GLY A 75 -17.58 -14.87 -19.69
N SER A 76 -16.80 -13.84 -20.05
CA SER A 76 -16.67 -12.58 -19.29
C SER A 76 -17.86 -11.62 -19.47
N LEU A 77 -18.77 -11.90 -20.41
CA LEU A 77 -19.90 -11.03 -20.73
C LEU A 77 -20.78 -10.62 -19.52
N PRO A 78 -21.15 -11.53 -18.59
CA PRO A 78 -21.91 -11.13 -17.40
C PRO A 78 -21.16 -10.10 -16.53
N HIS A 79 -19.84 -10.27 -16.36
CA HIS A 79 -19.01 -9.35 -15.60
C HIS A 79 -18.90 -7.98 -16.30
N ARG A 80 -18.68 -7.94 -17.62
CA ARG A 80 -18.66 -6.66 -18.38
C ARG A 80 -20.00 -5.91 -18.30
N LYS A 81 -21.13 -6.63 -18.28
CA LYS A 81 -22.45 -6.02 -18.07
C LYS A 81 -22.60 -5.46 -16.66
N ALA A 82 -22.07 -6.14 -15.64
CA ALA A 82 -22.07 -5.63 -14.27
C ALA A 82 -21.21 -4.36 -14.18
N LEU A 83 -20.00 -4.38 -14.75
CA LEU A 83 -19.10 -3.22 -14.80
C LEU A 83 -19.74 -2.02 -15.49
N TYR A 84 -20.36 -2.21 -16.66
CA TYR A 84 -21.12 -1.14 -17.33
C TYR A 84 -22.19 -0.51 -16.42
N ARG A 85 -23.02 -1.34 -15.77
CA ARG A 85 -24.10 -0.86 -14.90
C ARG A 85 -23.59 -0.12 -13.68
N GLN A 86 -22.48 -0.58 -13.11
CA GLN A 86 -21.88 0.06 -11.94
C GLN A 86 -21.20 1.37 -12.34
N LEU A 87 -20.45 1.38 -13.43
CA LEU A 87 -19.85 2.57 -14.01
C LEU A 87 -20.88 3.67 -14.32
N SER A 88 -21.98 3.32 -15.00
CA SER A 88 -23.03 4.30 -15.30
C SER A 88 -23.73 4.83 -14.05
N ARG A 89 -23.96 3.99 -13.03
CA ARG A 89 -24.55 4.44 -11.76
C ARG A 89 -23.59 5.36 -11.00
N THR A 90 -22.33 4.98 -10.87
CA THR A 90 -21.32 5.80 -10.23
C THR A 90 -21.16 7.15 -10.91
N LEU A 91 -21.16 7.22 -12.25
CA LEU A 91 -21.14 8.51 -12.92
C LEU A 91 -22.41 9.32 -12.63
N ALA A 92 -23.59 8.68 -12.67
CA ALA A 92 -24.88 9.31 -12.38
C ALA A 92 -24.99 9.88 -10.96
N ASP A 93 -24.43 9.18 -9.97
CA ASP A 93 -24.50 9.58 -8.57
C ASP A 93 -23.52 10.70 -8.23
N GLU A 94 -22.42 10.81 -8.99
CA GLU A 94 -21.25 11.66 -8.65
C GLU A 94 -21.13 12.92 -9.51
N LEU A 95 -21.64 12.88 -10.73
CA LEU A 95 -21.73 14.05 -11.59
C LEU A 95 -23.16 14.57 -11.46
N ASP A 96 -23.31 15.80 -10.98
CA ASP A 96 -24.64 16.38 -10.70
C ASP A 96 -25.43 16.53 -12.01
N PHE A 97 -26.47 15.71 -12.20
CA PHE A 97 -27.30 15.72 -13.41
C PHE A 97 -28.67 16.33 -13.17
N ASP A 98 -29.05 17.26 -14.05
CA ASP A 98 -30.44 17.69 -14.19
C ASP A 98 -31.29 16.58 -14.84
N GLY A 99 -31.80 15.64 -14.02
CA GLY A 99 -32.83 14.67 -14.39
C GLY A 99 -32.39 13.18 -14.46
N ASP A 100 -33.25 12.31 -14.99
CA ASP A 100 -33.09 10.83 -15.02
C ASP A 100 -31.97 10.32 -15.98
N SER A 101 -31.10 11.20 -16.48
CA SER A 101 -30.09 10.89 -17.49
C SER A 101 -28.72 11.42 -17.07
N TRP A 102 -27.74 10.52 -16.96
CA TRP A 102 -26.33 10.88 -16.72
C TRP A 102 -25.58 11.37 -17.97
N GLU A 103 -26.29 11.67 -19.06
CA GLU A 103 -25.67 12.21 -20.26
C GLU A 103 -25.57 13.74 -20.15
N GLY A 104 -24.36 14.29 -20.16
CA GLY A 104 -24.12 15.70 -19.84
C GLY A 104 -22.73 16.18 -20.23
N GLU A 105 -22.49 17.49 -20.08
CA GLU A 105 -21.18 18.10 -20.35
C GLU A 105 -20.28 18.05 -19.12
N HIS A 106 -19.14 17.38 -19.24
CA HIS A 106 -18.18 17.23 -18.13
C HIS A 106 -16.75 17.37 -18.60
N ARG A 107 -15.87 17.75 -17.69
CA ARG A 107 -14.42 17.78 -17.88
C ARG A 107 -13.81 16.43 -17.53
N GLN A 108 -12.72 16.09 -18.21
CA GLN A 108 -11.92 14.91 -17.85
C GLN A 108 -11.50 14.88 -16.38
N ALA A 109 -11.22 16.04 -15.79
CA ALA A 109 -10.73 16.17 -14.42
C ALA A 109 -11.77 15.73 -13.38
N GLU A 110 -13.07 15.94 -13.66
CA GLU A 110 -14.16 15.52 -12.78
C GLU A 110 -14.24 13.99 -12.71
N ILE A 111 -14.12 13.33 -13.86
CA ILE A 111 -14.11 11.85 -13.95
C ILE A 111 -12.86 11.27 -13.28
N TYR A 112 -11.69 11.88 -13.52
CA TYR A 112 -10.45 11.46 -12.86
C TYR A 112 -10.54 11.59 -11.35
N ARG A 113 -11.25 12.60 -10.83
CA ARG A 113 -11.48 12.76 -9.39
C ARG A 113 -12.26 11.58 -8.80
N ILE A 114 -13.34 11.16 -9.47
CA ILE A 114 -14.12 9.98 -9.06
C ILE A 114 -13.26 8.72 -9.09
N ALA A 115 -12.50 8.51 -10.17
CA ALA A 115 -11.61 7.36 -10.31
C ALA A 115 -10.55 7.33 -9.20
N SER A 116 -9.94 8.47 -8.89
CA SER A 116 -8.92 8.61 -7.86
C SER A 116 -9.49 8.30 -6.47
N ARG A 117 -10.67 8.84 -6.14
CA ARG A 117 -11.33 8.55 -4.86
C ARG A 117 -11.63 7.06 -4.65
N LEU A 118 -11.98 6.34 -5.72
CA LEU A 118 -12.28 4.90 -5.65
C LEU A 118 -11.05 3.99 -5.56
N ARG A 119 -9.86 4.48 -5.93
CA ARG A 119 -8.61 3.69 -5.92
C ARG A 119 -7.63 4.12 -4.83
N THR A 120 -7.98 5.13 -4.05
CA THR A 120 -7.10 5.62 -2.99
C THR A 120 -7.14 4.68 -1.78
N VAL A 121 -6.01 4.55 -1.11
CA VAL A 121 -5.83 3.75 0.10
C VAL A 121 -5.45 4.67 1.26
N ASP A 122 -6.04 4.44 2.44
CA ASP A 122 -5.55 5.02 3.68
C ASP A 122 -4.28 4.26 4.12
N THR A 123 -3.20 5.00 4.33
CA THR A 123 -1.87 4.45 4.63
C THR A 123 -1.06 5.44 5.47
N LYS A 124 0.17 5.06 5.81
CA LYS A 124 1.20 6.02 6.22
C LYS A 124 2.25 6.21 5.12
N VAL A 125 2.83 7.41 5.07
CA VAL A 125 3.91 7.77 4.16
C VAL A 125 5.07 8.41 4.93
N CYS A 126 6.27 8.30 4.37
CA CYS A 126 7.49 8.92 4.90
C CYS A 126 8.39 9.43 3.77
N ILE A 127 9.38 10.23 4.13
CA ILE A 127 10.55 10.52 3.28
C ILE A 127 11.76 9.96 4.01
N ASP A 128 12.24 8.83 3.49
CA ASP A 128 13.31 8.05 4.12
C ASP A 128 13.05 7.90 5.64
N ASP A 129 14.07 8.18 6.45
CA ASP A 129 14.01 8.21 7.91
C ASP A 129 13.88 9.64 8.48
N THR A 130 13.62 10.64 7.62
CA THR A 130 13.66 12.07 8.02
C THR A 130 12.28 12.64 8.34
N LEU A 131 11.27 12.30 7.55
CA LEU A 131 9.90 12.78 7.73
C LEU A 131 8.93 11.60 7.80
N GLY A 132 7.98 11.68 8.73
CA GLY A 132 6.97 10.68 9.00
C GLY A 132 7.35 9.62 10.03
N PRO A 133 6.60 8.51 10.10
CA PRO A 133 5.47 8.16 9.24
C PRO A 133 4.20 8.98 9.54
N LEU A 134 3.53 9.51 8.51
CA LEU A 134 2.33 10.35 8.62
C LEU A 134 1.11 9.69 7.98
N ASP A 135 -0.07 9.86 8.58
CA ASP A 135 -1.32 9.37 7.99
C ASP A 135 -1.67 10.15 6.72
N ALA A 136 -1.91 9.41 5.65
CA ALA A 136 -2.23 9.97 4.35
C ALA A 136 -3.19 9.07 3.57
N LYS A 137 -3.87 9.70 2.61
CA LYS A 137 -4.60 9.01 1.56
C LYS A 137 -3.78 9.06 0.28
N VAL A 138 -3.51 7.91 -0.32
CA VAL A 138 -2.62 7.78 -1.48
C VAL A 138 -3.32 7.07 -2.62
N ASP A 139 -3.08 7.55 -3.83
CA ASP A 139 -3.48 6.89 -5.06
C ASP A 139 -2.28 6.07 -5.60
N PRO A 140 -2.31 4.72 -5.51
CA PRO A 140 -1.17 3.86 -5.83
C PRO A 140 -0.80 3.87 -7.31
N HIS A 141 -1.66 4.42 -8.17
CA HIS A 141 -1.43 4.52 -9.62
C HIS A 141 -1.01 5.92 -10.06
N ASN A 142 -0.98 6.87 -9.14
CA ASN A 142 -0.60 8.25 -9.39
C ASN A 142 0.81 8.51 -8.86
N LEU A 143 1.78 7.92 -9.53
CA LEU A 143 3.19 7.98 -9.14
C LEU A 143 3.95 9.05 -9.92
N TRP A 144 4.84 9.74 -9.22
CA TRP A 144 5.82 10.66 -9.79
C TRP A 144 7.22 10.10 -9.61
N ASN A 145 7.91 9.71 -10.68
CA ASN A 145 9.24 9.08 -10.60
C ASN A 145 9.30 7.86 -9.66
N GLY A 146 8.18 7.15 -9.46
CA GLY A 146 8.05 6.04 -8.52
C GLY A 146 7.59 6.43 -7.11
N PHE A 147 7.58 7.73 -6.78
CA PHE A 147 7.09 8.25 -5.50
C PHE A 147 5.59 8.49 -5.52
N VAL A 148 4.96 8.38 -4.35
CA VAL A 148 3.53 8.59 -4.19
C VAL A 148 3.21 10.09 -4.04
N SER A 149 1.96 10.46 -4.34
CA SER A 149 1.46 11.83 -4.10
C SER A 149 0.40 11.79 -2.99
N PRO A 150 0.80 11.92 -1.71
CA PRO A 150 -0.11 11.78 -0.57
C PRO A 150 -1.00 13.00 -0.37
N ARG A 151 -2.18 12.75 0.20
CA ARG A 151 -3.08 13.79 0.74
C ARG A 151 -3.25 13.61 2.24
N PHE A 152 -2.87 14.63 3.00
CA PHE A 152 -2.79 14.61 4.45
C PHE A 152 -4.05 15.19 5.11
N THR A 153 -4.46 14.66 6.25
CA THR A 153 -5.41 15.36 7.13
C THR A 153 -4.76 16.62 7.70
N LEU A 154 -5.56 17.53 8.27
CA LEU A 154 -5.02 18.71 8.96
C LEU A 154 -4.07 18.31 10.12
N ASP A 155 -4.41 17.26 10.87
CA ASP A 155 -3.55 16.75 11.95
C ASP A 155 -2.20 16.24 11.43
N ALA A 156 -2.20 15.53 10.30
CA ALA A 156 -0.97 15.07 9.67
C ALA A 156 -0.17 16.25 9.08
N ALA A 157 -0.84 17.28 8.57
CA ALA A 157 -0.18 18.51 8.12
C ALA A 157 0.48 19.28 9.29
N LEU A 158 -0.16 19.31 10.47
CA LEU A 158 0.42 19.89 11.69
C LEU A 158 1.63 19.10 12.17
N GLN A 159 1.58 17.77 12.15
CA GLN A 159 2.73 16.93 12.46
C GLN A 159 3.89 17.16 11.48
N LEU A 160 3.59 17.23 10.18
CA LEU A 160 4.58 17.54 9.15
C LEU A 160 5.20 18.93 9.33
N ALA A 161 4.39 19.93 9.67
CA ALA A 161 4.87 21.27 9.98
C ALA A 161 5.88 21.22 11.14
N ALA A 162 5.54 20.56 12.25
CA ALA A 162 6.46 20.41 13.37
C ALA A 162 7.78 19.71 12.99
N GLN A 163 7.71 18.62 12.23
CA GLN A 163 8.91 17.89 11.79
C GLN A 163 9.79 18.74 10.86
N THR A 164 9.21 19.44 9.89
CA THR A 164 9.98 20.30 8.97
C THR A 164 10.59 21.52 9.67
N GLN A 165 9.92 22.10 10.67
CA GLN A 165 10.54 23.14 11.51
C GLN A 165 11.73 22.59 12.30
N GLN A 166 11.60 21.40 12.89
CA GLN A 166 12.68 20.76 13.63
C GLN A 166 13.91 20.50 12.74
N LEU A 167 13.70 19.99 11.51
CA LEU A 167 14.79 19.80 10.56
C LEU A 167 15.42 21.13 10.15
N ALA A 168 14.62 22.17 9.91
CA ALA A 168 15.15 23.49 9.61
C ALA A 168 16.01 24.04 10.77
N GLU A 169 15.63 23.82 12.03
CA GLU A 169 16.45 24.18 13.19
C GLU A 169 17.74 23.34 13.25
N GLU A 170 17.67 22.03 13.05
CA GLU A 170 18.81 21.11 13.08
C GLU A 170 19.87 21.46 12.02
N PHE A 171 19.42 21.82 10.82
CA PHE A 171 20.28 22.16 9.68
C PHE A 171 20.53 23.67 9.53
N ASN A 172 20.24 24.48 10.55
CA ASN A 172 20.40 25.95 10.54
C ASN A 172 19.74 26.64 9.32
N GLY A 173 18.63 26.10 8.84
CA GLY A 173 17.84 26.64 7.73
C GLY A 173 18.44 26.43 6.35
N ASP A 174 19.46 25.58 6.20
CA ASP A 174 20.14 25.35 4.92
C ASP A 174 19.25 24.57 3.93
N GLY A 175 18.42 25.29 3.17
CA GLY A 175 17.68 24.77 2.03
C GLY A 175 16.52 23.82 2.34
N VAL A 176 16.26 23.49 3.61
CA VAL A 176 15.16 22.59 4.02
C VAL A 176 13.81 23.27 3.78
N ASP A 177 12.97 22.70 2.91
CA ASP A 177 11.59 23.15 2.74
C ASP A 177 10.82 23.06 4.08
N THR A 178 10.02 24.08 4.38
CA THR A 178 9.20 24.08 5.61
C THR A 178 7.71 24.15 5.32
N VAL A 179 6.94 23.43 6.14
CA VAL A 179 5.47 23.47 6.13
C VAL A 179 5.00 24.29 7.31
N HIS A 180 4.02 25.16 7.07
CA HIS A 180 3.39 26.00 8.07
C HIS A 180 1.89 25.80 8.02
N VAL A 181 1.26 25.70 9.20
CA VAL A 181 -0.20 25.64 9.33
C VAL A 181 -0.63 26.86 10.11
N ILE A 182 -1.48 27.68 9.51
CA ILE A 182 -2.04 28.88 10.11
C ILE A 182 -3.52 28.62 10.36
N ASP A 183 -3.86 28.31 11.61
CA ASP A 183 -5.23 28.09 12.07
C ASP A 183 -5.78 29.38 12.70
N CYS A 184 -6.95 29.85 12.25
CA CYS A 184 -7.60 31.04 12.79
C CYS A 184 -8.54 30.73 13.98
N GLY A 185 -8.60 29.47 14.43
CA GLY A 185 -9.42 29.00 15.54
C GLY A 185 -10.91 28.97 15.24
N ALA A 186 -11.29 29.22 13.98
CA ALA A 186 -12.67 29.22 13.53
C ALA A 186 -12.99 27.94 12.75
N LYS A 187 -14.28 27.70 12.56
CA LYS A 187 -14.79 26.62 11.72
C LYS A 187 -15.61 27.20 10.58
N ASP A 188 -15.65 26.50 9.46
CA ASP A 188 -16.57 26.80 8.38
C ASP A 188 -18.01 26.42 8.74
N HIS A 189 -18.91 26.61 7.77
CA HIS A 189 -20.33 26.30 7.93
C HIS A 189 -20.63 24.81 8.14
N ASP A 190 -19.70 23.92 7.79
CA ASP A 190 -19.79 22.47 7.97
C ASP A 190 -19.06 22.00 9.24
N GLY A 191 -18.49 22.93 10.02
CA GLY A 191 -17.79 22.62 11.26
C GLY A 191 -16.34 22.15 11.07
N LYS A 192 -15.76 22.27 9.86
CA LYS A 192 -14.36 21.97 9.57
C LYS A 192 -13.46 23.15 9.99
N PRO A 193 -12.27 22.92 10.56
CA PRO A 193 -11.35 24.01 10.91
C PRO A 193 -10.96 24.87 9.71
N LEU A 194 -10.91 26.18 9.91
CA LEU A 194 -10.41 27.13 8.92
C LEU A 194 -8.90 27.32 9.12
N ALA A 195 -8.11 26.57 8.33
CA ALA A 195 -6.66 26.62 8.36
C ALA A 195 -6.06 26.78 6.96
N PHE A 196 -5.01 27.60 6.85
CA PHE A 196 -4.14 27.65 5.69
C PHE A 196 -2.94 26.73 5.90
N VAL A 197 -2.65 25.91 4.89
CA VAL A 197 -1.40 25.15 4.83
C VAL A 197 -0.50 25.82 3.80
N LEU A 198 0.72 26.13 4.20
CA LEU A 198 1.73 26.79 3.38
C LEU A 198 2.97 25.92 3.29
N ARG A 199 3.57 25.82 2.11
CA ARG A 199 4.91 25.25 1.92
C ARG A 199 5.84 26.35 1.45
N VAL A 200 7.03 26.44 2.06
CA VAL A 200 8.08 27.38 1.70
C VAL A 200 9.32 26.60 1.30
N SER A 201 9.76 26.77 0.05
CA SER A 201 10.95 26.11 -0.49
C SER A 201 12.16 27.04 -0.44
N TRP A 202 12.93 26.94 0.64
CA TRP A 202 14.03 27.88 0.92
C TRP A 202 15.19 27.76 -0.06
N THR A 203 15.44 26.55 -0.59
CA THR A 203 16.48 26.30 -1.60
C THR A 203 16.38 27.21 -2.81
N TYR A 204 15.17 27.59 -3.23
CA TYR A 204 14.93 28.37 -4.44
C TYR A 204 14.67 29.87 -4.17
N MET A 205 14.71 30.29 -2.91
CA MET A 205 14.26 31.63 -2.52
C MET A 205 15.16 32.76 -3.06
N GLU A 206 16.47 32.54 -3.14
CA GLU A 206 17.41 33.53 -3.68
C GLU A 206 17.21 33.74 -5.20
N ASP A 207 17.01 32.66 -5.93
CA ASP A 207 16.95 32.67 -7.40
C ASP A 207 15.55 32.96 -7.96
N GLU A 208 14.50 32.40 -7.35
CA GLU A 208 13.13 32.44 -7.88
C GLU A 208 12.23 33.47 -7.15
N GLY A 209 12.65 33.91 -5.96
CA GLY A 209 11.94 34.88 -5.14
C GLY A 209 10.73 34.30 -4.39
N ALA A 210 10.23 35.09 -3.42
CA ALA A 210 9.24 34.62 -2.45
C ALA A 210 7.92 34.10 -3.06
N GLU A 211 7.47 34.66 -4.19
CA GLU A 211 6.23 34.24 -4.86
C GLU A 211 6.33 32.81 -5.41
N GLN A 212 7.46 32.45 -6.02
CA GLN A 212 7.65 31.10 -6.58
C GLN A 212 8.06 30.08 -5.52
N SER A 213 8.77 30.54 -4.48
CA SER A 213 9.19 29.68 -3.37
C SER A 213 8.10 29.43 -2.32
N THR A 214 6.90 30.01 -2.47
CA THR A 214 5.80 29.85 -1.52
C THR A 214 4.56 29.28 -2.20
N LEU A 215 4.02 28.19 -1.65
CA LEU A 215 2.78 27.58 -2.13
C LEU A 215 1.71 27.56 -1.03
N ILE A 216 0.55 28.14 -1.30
CA ILE A 216 -0.67 27.92 -0.50
C ILE A 216 -1.31 26.63 -0.99
N ILE A 217 -1.51 25.69 -0.07
CA ILE A 217 -2.06 24.37 -0.35
C ILE A 217 -3.49 24.35 0.15
N GLU A 218 -4.44 24.31 -0.79
CA GLU A 218 -5.86 24.19 -0.49
C GLU A 218 -6.22 22.73 -0.18
N PRO A 219 -7.17 22.49 0.75
CA PRO A 219 -7.69 21.15 0.97
C PRO A 219 -8.57 20.71 -0.21
N ASP A 220 -8.66 19.40 -0.42
CA ASP A 220 -9.63 18.81 -1.33
C ASP A 220 -11.05 18.77 -0.72
N ASP A 221 -11.98 18.15 -1.44
CA ASP A 221 -13.37 17.93 -1.03
C ASP A 221 -13.49 17.11 0.27
N GLU A 222 -12.52 16.25 0.56
CA GLU A 222 -12.41 15.49 1.80
C GLU A 222 -11.70 16.28 2.92
N GLY A 223 -11.27 17.52 2.68
CA GLY A 223 -10.54 18.33 3.65
C GLY A 223 -9.06 17.97 3.77
N ARG A 224 -8.46 17.33 2.76
CA ARG A 224 -7.08 16.83 2.79
C ARG A 224 -6.13 17.65 1.92
N TYR A 225 -4.89 17.83 2.37
CA TYR A 225 -3.90 18.71 1.77
C TYR A 225 -2.84 17.91 0.99
N SER A 226 -2.62 18.27 -0.28
CA SER A 226 -1.59 17.65 -1.13
C SER A 226 -0.23 18.32 -0.92
N ILE A 227 0.50 17.92 0.12
CA ILE A 227 1.77 18.56 0.52
C ILE A 227 2.96 17.81 -0.11
N GLY A 228 3.79 18.50 -0.89
CA GLY A 228 4.97 17.94 -1.55
C GLY A 228 4.65 16.89 -2.63
N GLY A 229 3.38 16.72 -3.02
CA GLY A 229 3.02 15.84 -4.13
C GLY A 229 3.68 16.31 -5.43
N TRP A 230 4.30 15.38 -6.16
CA TRP A 230 5.05 15.64 -7.41
C TRP A 230 6.38 16.41 -7.27
N GLU A 231 6.81 16.69 -6.04
CA GLU A 231 8.04 17.46 -5.78
C GLU A 231 8.93 16.76 -4.75
N TRP A 232 8.30 16.11 -3.76
CA TRP A 232 8.98 15.39 -2.70
C TRP A 232 8.93 13.88 -2.94
N CYS A 233 9.97 13.20 -2.48
CA CYS A 233 10.19 11.76 -2.65
C CYS A 233 9.37 10.92 -1.65
N TRP A 234 8.07 11.17 -1.53
CA TRP A 234 7.20 10.41 -0.64
C TRP A 234 7.16 8.94 -1.01
N SER A 235 7.37 8.08 -0.02
CA SER A 235 7.25 6.63 -0.12
C SER A 235 6.24 6.10 0.89
N TYR A 236 5.70 4.91 0.68
CA TYR A 236 4.92 4.25 1.72
C TYR A 236 5.81 4.02 2.94
N ALA A 237 5.26 4.27 4.12
CA ALA A 237 5.88 3.78 5.34
C ALA A 237 5.79 2.25 5.33
N HIS A 238 6.83 1.58 5.80
CA HIS A 238 6.87 0.13 5.88
C HIS A 238 6.75 -0.33 7.34
N TRP A 239 6.36 -1.58 7.54
CA TRP A 239 6.47 -2.26 8.83
C TRP A 239 7.22 -3.58 8.67
N ASN A 240 7.98 -3.95 9.69
CA ASN A 240 8.74 -5.20 9.71
C ASN A 240 7.87 -6.33 10.26
N CYS A 241 7.74 -7.39 9.48
CA CYS A 241 7.07 -8.61 9.89
C CYS A 241 8.07 -9.56 10.55
N VAL A 242 7.66 -10.28 11.59
CA VAL A 242 8.46 -11.32 12.27
C VAL A 242 8.98 -12.42 11.34
N CYS A 243 8.41 -12.57 10.14
CA CYS A 243 8.90 -13.49 9.11
C CYS A 243 10.13 -12.95 8.35
N GLY A 244 10.68 -11.80 8.77
CA GLY A 244 11.88 -11.20 8.19
C GLY A 244 11.66 -10.40 6.91
N ARG A 245 10.40 -10.14 6.53
CA ARG A 245 10.04 -9.29 5.39
C ARG A 245 9.44 -7.98 5.88
N TYR A 246 9.59 -6.92 5.10
CA TYR A 246 8.81 -5.70 5.28
C TYR A 246 7.56 -5.75 4.40
N SER A 247 6.56 -4.93 4.73
CA SER A 247 5.38 -4.70 3.91
C SER A 247 4.93 -3.26 4.06
N ASP A 248 4.24 -2.74 3.06
CA ASP A 248 3.69 -1.39 3.11
C ASP A 248 2.67 -1.28 4.25
N TRP A 249 2.55 -0.09 4.82
CA TRP A 249 1.74 0.16 6.02
C TRP A 249 0.28 -0.33 5.92
N HIS A 250 -0.28 -0.28 4.70
CA HIS A 250 -1.66 -0.66 4.39
C HIS A 250 -1.78 -2.13 3.92
N GLU A 251 -0.66 -2.84 3.75
CA GLU A 251 -0.65 -4.21 3.25
C GLU A 251 -0.48 -5.24 4.37
N ARG A 252 -1.03 -6.42 4.13
CA ARG A 252 -0.72 -7.65 4.86
C ARG A 252 0.61 -8.19 4.35
N CYS A 253 1.44 -8.73 5.24
CA CYS A 253 2.64 -9.43 4.82
C CYS A 253 2.29 -10.67 4.00
N TRP A 254 3.15 -11.04 3.06
CA TRP A 254 2.99 -12.24 2.23
C TRP A 254 2.78 -13.52 3.05
N CYS A 255 3.36 -13.63 4.24
CA CYS A 255 3.15 -14.75 5.17
C CYS A 255 1.76 -14.79 5.85
N GLY A 256 0.86 -13.87 5.48
CA GLY A 256 -0.48 -13.80 6.03
C GLY A 256 -0.63 -12.92 7.28
N LEU A 257 0.46 -12.50 7.94
CA LEU A 257 0.39 -11.64 9.13
C LEU A 257 0.06 -10.19 8.78
N THR A 258 -0.64 -9.50 9.69
CA THR A 258 -0.87 -8.05 9.63
C THR A 258 -0.07 -7.36 10.70
N ARG A 259 0.33 -6.10 10.48
CA ARG A 259 1.09 -5.27 11.44
C ARG A 259 0.60 -5.39 12.89
N ASP A 260 -0.70 -5.28 13.11
CA ASP A 260 -1.32 -5.23 14.45
C ASP A 260 -1.60 -6.62 15.06
N HIS A 261 -1.41 -7.69 14.29
CA HIS A 261 -1.67 -9.07 14.72
C HIS A 261 -0.42 -9.94 14.52
N GLN A 262 0.73 -9.41 14.91
CA GLN A 262 1.97 -10.17 14.98
C GLN A 262 2.08 -10.90 16.32
N PRO A 263 2.78 -12.03 16.36
CA PRO A 263 3.08 -12.69 17.62
C PRO A 263 3.94 -11.78 18.50
N THR A 264 3.63 -11.76 19.79
CA THR A 264 4.33 -10.94 20.78
C THR A 264 5.10 -11.80 21.80
N ALA A 265 4.80 -13.09 21.90
CA ALA A 265 5.49 -14.01 22.79
C ALA A 265 6.91 -14.32 22.26
N PRO A 266 7.98 -14.20 23.09
CA PRO A 266 9.36 -14.40 22.64
C PRO A 266 9.60 -15.72 21.91
N LEU A 267 9.08 -16.83 22.44
CA LEU A 267 9.24 -18.17 21.85
C LEU A 267 8.49 -18.35 20.53
N GLU A 268 7.40 -17.60 20.32
CA GLU A 268 6.68 -17.60 19.05
C GLU A 268 7.40 -16.74 18.01
N ILE A 269 7.89 -15.56 18.41
CA ILE A 269 8.73 -14.70 17.57
C ILE A 269 9.96 -15.47 17.09
N ALA A 270 10.65 -16.17 18.00
CA ALA A 270 11.84 -16.95 17.65
C ALA A 270 11.56 -18.07 16.64
N ARG A 271 10.39 -18.74 16.71
CA ARG A 271 9.98 -19.71 15.70
C ARG A 271 9.85 -19.07 14.32
N TRP A 272 9.28 -17.86 14.23
CA TRP A 272 9.15 -17.12 12.98
C TRP A 272 10.50 -16.66 12.43
N THR A 273 11.35 -16.07 13.27
CA THR A 273 12.62 -15.50 12.83
C THR A 273 13.68 -16.57 12.52
N ALA A 274 13.72 -17.67 13.29
CA ALA A 274 14.55 -18.83 12.96
C ALA A 274 14.10 -19.50 11.65
N ALA A 275 12.78 -19.67 11.45
CA ALA A 275 12.25 -20.17 10.18
C ALA A 275 12.64 -19.26 9.00
N ALA A 276 12.52 -17.94 9.19
CA ALA A 276 12.87 -16.96 8.17
C ALA A 276 14.35 -17.00 7.80
N ALA A 277 15.24 -17.16 8.79
CA ALA A 277 16.67 -17.30 8.55
C ALA A 277 16.98 -18.56 7.75
N LEU A 278 16.51 -19.73 8.22
CA LEU A 278 16.79 -21.01 7.57
C LEU A 278 16.18 -21.10 6.15
N ARG A 279 14.98 -20.58 5.95
CA ARG A 279 14.29 -20.61 4.64
C ARG A 279 14.94 -19.75 3.57
N ARG A 280 15.94 -18.91 3.90
CA ARG A 280 16.74 -18.20 2.89
C ARG A 280 17.55 -19.17 2.03
N LEU A 281 18.10 -20.23 2.63
CA LEU A 281 18.88 -21.26 1.93
C LEU A 281 18.09 -22.54 1.69
N ALA A 282 17.11 -22.85 2.55
CA ALA A 282 16.25 -24.02 2.41
C ALA A 282 14.75 -23.66 2.53
N PRO A 283 14.10 -23.19 1.45
CA PRO A 283 12.67 -22.80 1.49
C PRO A 283 11.72 -23.90 1.97
N SER A 284 12.11 -25.17 1.83
CA SER A 284 11.37 -26.34 2.29
C SER A 284 11.50 -26.64 3.79
N ALA A 285 12.29 -25.89 4.56
CA ALA A 285 12.46 -26.12 5.98
C ALA A 285 11.14 -25.94 6.75
N THR A 286 10.79 -26.95 7.55
CA THR A 286 9.52 -27.07 8.29
C THR A 286 9.71 -27.23 9.79
N SER A 287 10.85 -27.72 10.26
CA SER A 287 11.17 -27.82 11.69
C SER A 287 12.68 -27.88 11.93
N ALA A 288 13.11 -27.66 13.17
CA ALA A 288 14.48 -27.91 13.62
C ALA A 288 14.49 -28.60 14.99
N LEU A 289 15.55 -29.38 15.26
CA LEU A 289 15.90 -29.82 16.60
C LEU A 289 16.89 -28.85 17.21
N ILE A 290 16.62 -28.48 18.46
CA ILE A 290 17.41 -27.57 19.26
C ILE A 290 17.86 -28.32 20.51
N ASP A 291 19.15 -28.33 20.78
CA ASP A 291 19.69 -28.75 22.07
C ASP A 291 19.97 -27.50 22.92
N ILE A 292 19.42 -27.46 24.13
CA ILE A 292 19.64 -26.35 25.07
C ILE A 292 20.66 -26.80 26.13
N HIS A 293 21.91 -26.40 25.93
CA HIS A 293 23.01 -26.69 26.84
C HIS A 293 23.39 -25.42 27.64
N GLU A 294 23.35 -25.50 28.97
CA GLU A 294 23.66 -24.36 29.86
C GLU A 294 22.88 -23.08 29.53
N GLY A 295 21.60 -23.24 29.14
CA GLY A 295 20.71 -22.12 28.77
C GLY A 295 20.95 -21.58 27.36
N ARG A 296 21.87 -22.17 26.58
CA ARG A 296 22.17 -21.74 25.21
C ARG A 296 21.57 -22.72 24.21
N PRO A 297 20.61 -22.27 23.37
CA PRO A 297 20.06 -23.10 22.32
C PRO A 297 21.04 -23.21 21.15
N HIS A 298 21.16 -24.41 20.61
CA HIS A 298 21.86 -24.68 19.37
C HIS A 298 21.02 -25.56 18.45
N ILE A 299 20.86 -25.14 17.20
CA ILE A 299 20.25 -25.98 16.17
C ILE A 299 21.20 -27.12 15.85
N VAL A 300 20.75 -28.34 16.11
CA VAL A 300 21.54 -29.55 15.85
C VAL A 300 21.11 -30.22 14.53
N GLN A 301 19.84 -30.10 14.14
CA GLN A 301 19.30 -30.68 12.90
C GLN A 301 18.14 -29.83 12.35
N VAL A 302 17.96 -29.79 11.03
CA VAL A 302 16.86 -29.10 10.34
C VAL A 302 16.13 -30.07 9.42
N TYR A 303 14.81 -29.92 9.24
CA TYR A 303 13.98 -30.86 8.47
C TYR A 303 13.06 -30.19 7.46
N ALA A 304 12.90 -30.84 6.31
CA ALA A 304 11.82 -30.63 5.35
C ALA A 304 10.82 -31.81 5.42
N GLY A 305 9.70 -31.60 6.11
CA GLY A 305 8.83 -32.69 6.55
C GLY A 305 9.59 -33.61 7.52
N ASP A 306 9.75 -34.87 7.12
CA ASP A 306 10.49 -35.88 7.87
C ASP A 306 11.92 -36.10 7.36
N THR A 307 12.34 -35.35 6.34
CA THR A 307 13.67 -35.46 5.75
C THR A 307 14.63 -34.47 6.39
N GLU A 308 15.73 -34.97 6.98
CA GLU A 308 16.82 -34.13 7.50
C GLU A 308 17.53 -33.40 6.35
N LEU A 309 17.77 -32.12 6.55
CA LEU A 309 18.55 -31.25 5.67
C LEU A 309 19.98 -31.17 6.21
N ASP A 310 20.95 -31.29 5.31
CA ASP A 310 22.37 -31.31 5.68
C ASP A 310 22.81 -29.97 6.28
N THR A 311 23.23 -30.00 7.54
CA THR A 311 23.73 -28.85 8.31
C THR A 311 25.26 -28.87 8.46
N ALA A 312 25.97 -29.77 7.77
CA ALA A 312 27.42 -29.87 7.87
C ALA A 312 28.14 -28.71 7.15
N ASP A 313 29.23 -28.22 7.75
CA ASP A 313 30.01 -27.09 7.26
C ASP A 313 30.87 -27.42 6.01
N ASP A 314 30.94 -28.69 5.60
CA ASP A 314 31.78 -29.19 4.50
C ASP A 314 31.02 -29.41 3.17
N GLY A 315 29.81 -28.89 3.05
CA GLY A 315 29.00 -28.98 1.83
C GLY A 315 27.49 -29.01 2.06
N GLY A 316 27.04 -28.80 3.30
CA GLY A 316 25.63 -28.73 3.66
C GLY A 316 24.90 -27.54 3.05
N VAL A 317 23.57 -27.54 3.23
CA VAL A 317 22.67 -26.53 2.63
C VAL A 317 22.81 -25.17 3.32
N PHE A 318 23.25 -25.15 4.57
CA PHE A 318 23.34 -23.95 5.39
C PHE A 318 24.80 -23.54 5.59
N ASP A 319 25.07 -22.24 5.46
CA ASP A 319 26.33 -21.67 5.91
C ASP A 319 26.31 -21.38 7.43
N THR A 320 27.51 -21.16 7.98
CA THR A 320 27.69 -20.81 9.40
C THR A 320 26.90 -19.54 9.79
N GLU A 321 26.78 -18.57 8.88
CA GLU A 321 26.06 -17.31 9.13
C GLU A 321 24.55 -17.54 9.31
N THR A 322 23.94 -18.41 8.51
CA THR A 322 22.51 -18.71 8.53
C THR A 322 22.12 -19.50 9.77
N LEU A 323 22.91 -20.52 10.13
CA LEU A 323 22.70 -21.27 11.38
C LEU A 323 22.95 -20.39 12.60
N GLY A 324 24.02 -19.60 12.59
CA GLY A 324 24.34 -18.66 13.69
C GLY A 324 23.27 -17.59 13.89
N ALA A 325 22.69 -17.06 12.81
CA ALA A 325 21.58 -16.12 12.90
C ALA A 325 20.32 -16.75 13.51
N ALA A 326 20.00 -18.00 13.13
CA ALA A 326 18.87 -18.73 13.69
C ALA A 326 19.07 -19.04 15.19
N ASP A 327 20.27 -19.48 15.59
CA ASP A 327 20.65 -19.68 16.99
C ASP A 327 20.53 -18.39 17.80
N ALA A 328 20.97 -17.24 17.26
CA ALA A 328 20.88 -15.96 17.94
C ALA A 328 19.43 -15.55 18.27
N TYR A 329 18.49 -15.80 17.36
CA TYR A 329 17.06 -15.54 17.63
C TYR A 329 16.50 -16.45 18.72
N LEU A 330 16.90 -17.73 18.72
CA LEU A 330 16.48 -18.69 19.75
C LEU A 330 17.06 -18.30 21.10
N HIS A 331 18.33 -17.90 21.15
CA HIS A 331 19.01 -17.49 22.37
C HIS A 331 18.30 -16.30 23.03
N HIS A 332 17.96 -15.28 22.25
CA HIS A 332 17.26 -14.10 22.76
C HIS A 332 15.90 -14.45 23.37
N ALA A 333 15.17 -15.39 22.77
CA ALA A 333 13.88 -15.82 23.30
C ALA A 333 14.02 -16.66 24.57
N ILE A 334 15.00 -17.56 24.64
CA ILE A 334 15.24 -18.38 25.84
C ILE A 334 15.70 -17.51 27.02
N ASP A 335 16.58 -16.53 26.81
CA ASP A 335 16.99 -15.57 27.86
C ASP A 335 15.80 -14.80 28.45
N SER A 336 14.72 -14.66 27.67
CA SER A 336 13.51 -13.92 28.03
C SER A 336 12.37 -14.84 28.50
N SER A 337 12.61 -16.14 28.68
CA SER A 337 11.58 -17.14 28.97
C SER A 337 11.94 -18.00 30.18
N GLU A 338 10.94 -18.40 30.94
CA GLU A 338 11.10 -19.38 32.02
C GLU A 338 10.95 -20.81 31.48
N PRO A 339 11.49 -21.84 32.17
CA PRO A 339 11.33 -23.24 31.76
C PRO A 339 9.88 -23.69 31.57
N ALA A 340 8.94 -23.10 32.33
CA ALA A 340 7.51 -23.37 32.18
C ALA A 340 6.94 -22.82 30.86
N ASP A 341 7.50 -21.73 30.34
CA ASP A 341 7.08 -21.12 29.08
C ASP A 341 7.44 -22.01 27.90
N LEU A 342 8.62 -22.66 27.92
CA LEU A 342 9.04 -23.63 26.90
C LEU A 342 8.08 -24.82 26.81
N ALA A 343 7.60 -25.33 27.96
CA ALA A 343 6.65 -26.44 27.99
C ALA A 343 5.25 -26.05 27.50
N ALA A 344 4.88 -24.78 27.63
CA ALA A 344 3.59 -24.25 27.20
C ALA A 344 3.61 -23.64 25.77
N ALA A 345 4.80 -23.44 25.20
CA ALA A 345 4.96 -22.73 23.94
C ALA A 345 4.42 -23.54 22.75
N PRO A 346 3.44 -23.00 21.99
CA PRO A 346 2.94 -23.65 20.80
C PRO A 346 4.08 -23.96 19.82
N GLY A 347 4.08 -25.18 19.29
CA GLY A 347 5.05 -25.65 18.29
C GLY A 347 6.45 -25.89 18.84
N TRP A 348 6.66 -25.88 20.16
CA TRP A 348 7.81 -26.46 20.83
C TRP A 348 7.40 -27.81 21.41
N GLU A 349 8.13 -28.87 21.05
CA GLU A 349 7.91 -30.23 21.54
C GLU A 349 9.19 -30.71 22.21
N HIS A 350 9.09 -31.12 23.48
CA HIS A 350 10.22 -31.70 24.19
C HIS A 350 10.46 -33.14 23.74
N ILE A 351 11.63 -33.40 23.13
CA ILE A 351 12.01 -34.70 22.57
C ILE A 351 13.41 -35.06 23.12
N PRO A 352 13.52 -35.49 24.39
CA PRO A 352 14.80 -35.88 24.95
C PRO A 352 15.40 -37.06 24.18
N ASP A 353 16.71 -37.07 24.02
CA ASP A 353 17.45 -38.17 23.40
C ASP A 353 18.45 -38.80 24.39
N GLU A 354 19.22 -39.78 23.94
CA GLU A 354 20.22 -40.46 24.79
C GLU A 354 21.40 -39.55 25.18
N ARG A 355 21.59 -38.41 24.50
CA ARG A 355 22.74 -37.51 24.64
C ARG A 355 22.42 -36.25 25.45
N SER A 356 21.20 -35.74 25.36
CA SER A 356 20.73 -34.55 26.07
C SER A 356 19.26 -34.68 26.47
N ALA A 357 18.98 -34.31 27.71
CA ALA A 357 17.62 -34.23 28.25
C ALA A 357 16.90 -32.94 27.83
N ASN A 358 17.59 -31.99 27.19
CA ASN A 358 17.07 -30.65 26.88
C ASN A 358 16.92 -30.42 25.36
N VAL A 359 16.52 -31.47 24.64
CA VAL A 359 16.30 -31.40 23.20
C VAL A 359 14.83 -31.09 22.91
N TYR A 360 14.61 -30.11 22.04
CA TYR A 360 13.28 -29.67 21.62
C TYR A 360 13.18 -29.67 20.10
N ARG A 361 12.05 -30.14 19.57
CA ARG A 361 11.66 -29.90 18.18
C ARG A 361 10.82 -28.65 18.12
N ILE A 362 11.22 -27.71 17.26
CA ILE A 362 10.40 -26.57 16.92
C ILE A 362 9.79 -26.73 15.54
N THR A 363 8.47 -26.66 15.44
CA THR A 363 7.77 -26.63 14.15
C THR A 363 7.71 -25.18 13.66
N PHE A 364 8.11 -24.93 12.42
CA PHE A 364 8.03 -23.59 11.84
C PHE A 364 6.61 -23.25 11.38
N PRO A 365 6.15 -22.00 11.54
CA PRO A 365 4.90 -21.55 10.95
C PRO A 365 4.87 -21.78 9.44
N THR A 366 3.71 -22.17 8.92
CA THR A 366 3.46 -22.27 7.47
C THR A 366 3.39 -20.89 6.86
N LEU A 367 4.01 -20.72 5.69
CA LEU A 367 3.96 -19.48 4.91
C LEU A 367 2.74 -19.45 4.00
#